data_AF-A0A3D4NTW6-F1
#
_entry.id   AF-A0A3D4NTW6-F1
#
_cell.length_a   1.000
_cell.length_b   1.000
_cell.length_c   1.000
_cell.angle_alpha   90.00
_cell.angle_beta   90.00
_cell.angle_gamma   90.00
#
_symmetry.space_group_name_H-M   'P 1'
#
loop_
_entity.id
_entity.type
_entity.pdbx_description
1 polymer ?
#
loop_
_entity_poly.entity_id
_entity_poly.type
_entity_poly.pdbx_seq_one_letter_code
_entity_poly.pdbx_strand_id
1 'polypeptide(L)'
;MLPELTQFEDTVHLINDSGVQFMDFAVKLDLRNEPAGRFARMGNTLIARLLQNQESKQYFHLGPVGTANQSGERLAQSQTQERLISEVDDEDLTLGMQASFKLLDGLWLPAPFFRFLPPERYDEGPTNWARVRLIELEQPDVDGNTHRLTLAFDTRSMASAAGMQYLAPTRDDINAGSSFRLACHARQSRWFLDQKWVQDWLTEIYREGNKHRPSEDVDEELVEQRHIGHYLNLLS
;
A
#
# COMPACT_ATOMS: atom_id res chain seq x y z
N MET A 1 -1.11 -25.58 -15.40
CA MET A 1 -1.87 -24.59 -16.19
C MET A 1 -2.21 -23.44 -15.25
N LEU A 2 -1.86 -22.21 -15.62
CA LEU A 2 -2.26 -21.02 -14.85
C LEU A 2 -3.77 -20.80 -15.03
N PRO A 3 -4.48 -20.27 -14.02
CA PRO A 3 -5.89 -19.89 -14.17
C PRO A 3 -6.06 -18.87 -15.30
N GLU A 4 -7.16 -18.99 -16.04
CA GLU A 4 -7.54 -18.02 -17.06
C GLU A 4 -7.69 -16.62 -16.44
N LEU A 5 -7.28 -15.58 -17.18
CA LEU A 5 -7.35 -14.19 -16.73
C LEU A 5 -8.78 -13.66 -16.88
N THR A 6 -9.34 -13.17 -15.79
CA THR A 6 -10.55 -12.35 -15.84
C THR A 6 -10.18 -10.92 -16.21
N GLN A 7 -10.79 -10.37 -17.25
CA GLN A 7 -10.71 -8.95 -17.56
C GLN A 7 -11.65 -8.20 -16.61
N PHE A 8 -11.09 -7.44 -15.68
CA PHE A 8 -11.85 -6.63 -14.73
C PHE A 8 -12.08 -5.23 -15.28
N GLU A 9 -13.27 -4.68 -15.03
CA GLU A 9 -13.58 -3.26 -15.25
C GLU A 9 -12.96 -2.39 -14.14
N ASP A 10 -13.07 -1.05 -14.28
CA ASP A 10 -12.60 -0.08 -13.27
C ASP A 10 -13.25 -0.27 -11.90
N THR A 11 -14.45 -0.86 -11.86
CA THR A 11 -15.18 -1.18 -10.63
C THR A 11 -15.59 -2.63 -10.66
N VAL A 12 -15.31 -3.34 -9.57
CA VAL A 12 -15.65 -4.76 -9.42
C VAL A 12 -16.55 -4.94 -8.22
N HIS A 13 -17.68 -5.63 -8.45
CA HIS A 13 -18.62 -5.97 -7.39
C HIS A 13 -18.15 -7.23 -6.67
N LEU A 14 -17.91 -7.10 -5.36
CA LEU A 14 -17.64 -8.23 -4.50
C LEU A 14 -18.95 -8.79 -3.94
N ILE A 15 -19.09 -10.11 -3.96
CA ILE A 15 -20.21 -10.83 -3.33
C ILE A 15 -20.04 -10.87 -1.81
N ASN A 16 -20.99 -10.29 -1.07
CA ASN A 16 -20.98 -10.31 0.40
C ASN A 16 -21.04 -11.74 0.96
N ASP A 17 -20.32 -11.99 2.06
CA ASP A 17 -20.30 -13.24 2.83
C ASP A 17 -19.98 -14.50 2.01
N SER A 18 -19.23 -14.35 0.91
CA SER A 18 -18.78 -15.47 0.06
C SER A 18 -17.49 -16.15 0.54
N GLY A 19 -16.88 -15.65 1.61
CA GLY A 19 -15.54 -16.02 2.05
C GLY A 19 -14.48 -15.14 1.40
N VAL A 20 -13.42 -15.75 0.85
CA VAL A 20 -12.34 -15.01 0.18
C VAL A 20 -12.55 -14.98 -1.33
N GLN A 21 -12.62 -13.78 -1.90
CA GLN A 21 -12.62 -13.57 -3.34
C GLN A 21 -11.23 -13.17 -3.83
N PHE A 22 -10.77 -13.84 -4.88
CA PHE A 22 -9.50 -13.54 -5.54
C PHE A 22 -9.72 -12.73 -6.81
N MET A 23 -8.86 -11.76 -7.03
CA MET A 23 -8.78 -11.00 -8.28
C MET A 23 -7.36 -11.10 -8.80
N ASP A 24 -7.23 -11.55 -10.03
CA ASP A 24 -5.97 -11.86 -10.64
C ASP A 24 -5.69 -10.95 -11.84
N PHE A 25 -4.51 -10.36 -11.87
CA PHE A 25 -4.06 -9.47 -12.93
C PHE A 25 -2.73 -9.98 -13.46
N ALA A 26 -2.56 -9.96 -14.78
CA ALA A 26 -1.26 -10.20 -15.39
C ALA A 26 -0.54 -8.87 -15.60
N VAL A 27 0.75 -8.86 -15.30
CA VAL A 27 1.57 -7.65 -15.38
C VAL A 27 2.86 -7.99 -16.12
N LYS A 28 3.27 -7.10 -17.02
CA LYS A 28 4.58 -7.13 -17.63
C LYS A 28 5.48 -6.14 -16.89
N LEU A 29 6.44 -6.67 -16.14
CA LEU A 29 7.44 -5.88 -15.41
C LEU A 29 8.83 -6.25 -15.90
N ASP A 30 9.63 -5.24 -16.21
CA ASP A 30 11.06 -5.37 -16.48
C ASP A 30 11.85 -4.83 -15.29
N LEU A 31 11.93 -5.64 -14.22
CA LEU A 31 12.44 -5.23 -12.91
C LEU A 31 13.86 -4.64 -12.92
N ARG A 32 14.66 -4.92 -13.96
CA ARG A 32 16.01 -4.37 -14.11
C ARG A 32 16.00 -2.93 -14.62
N ASN A 33 15.00 -2.58 -15.42
CA ASN A 33 14.82 -1.26 -16.01
C ASN A 33 13.77 -0.43 -15.28
N GLU A 34 13.02 -1.02 -14.34
CA GLU A 34 12.14 -0.27 -13.43
C GLU A 34 12.96 0.72 -12.58
N PRO A 35 12.49 1.98 -12.44
CA PRO A 35 13.18 2.97 -11.63
C PRO A 35 13.20 2.55 -10.15
N ALA A 36 14.30 2.87 -9.46
CA ALA A 36 14.37 2.66 -8.02
C ALA A 36 13.33 3.53 -7.29
N GLY A 37 12.76 2.97 -6.22
CA GLY A 37 11.96 3.74 -5.28
C GLY A 37 12.87 4.65 -4.48
N ARG A 38 12.59 5.95 -4.50
CA ARG A 38 13.26 6.96 -3.68
C ARG A 38 12.32 7.35 -2.55
N PHE A 39 12.85 7.54 -1.35
CA PHE A 39 12.06 7.77 -0.15
C PHE A 39 12.66 8.89 0.69
N ALA A 40 11.78 9.68 1.31
CA ALA A 40 12.16 10.65 2.33
C ALA A 40 11.41 10.38 3.63
N ARG A 41 12.04 10.69 4.76
CA ARG A 41 11.48 10.58 6.10
C ARG A 41 10.42 11.65 6.32
N MET A 42 9.32 11.23 6.94
CA MET A 42 8.18 12.05 7.28
C MET A 42 7.91 11.98 8.78
N GLY A 43 8.70 12.74 9.55
CA GLY A 43 8.76 12.63 11.00
C GLY A 43 9.67 11.50 11.45
N ASN A 44 9.45 10.96 12.65
CA ASN A 44 10.44 10.08 13.30
C ASN A 44 10.46 8.64 12.76
N THR A 45 9.32 8.11 12.31
CA THR A 45 9.16 6.67 12.01
C THR A 45 8.62 6.35 10.63
N LEU A 46 8.19 7.36 9.86
CA LEU A 46 7.56 7.13 8.57
C LEU A 46 8.50 7.52 7.44
N ILE A 47 8.44 6.80 6.32
CA ILE A 47 9.00 7.22 5.04
C ILE A 47 7.89 7.33 4.00
N ALA A 48 8.06 8.22 3.03
CA ALA A 48 7.15 8.38 1.90
C ALA A 48 7.92 8.21 0.59
N ARG A 49 7.34 7.49 -0.37
CA ARG A 49 7.91 7.41 -1.72
C ARG A 49 7.83 8.78 -2.38
N LEU A 50 8.95 9.20 -2.95
CA LEU A 50 9.08 10.43 -3.71
C LEU A 50 8.49 10.25 -5.09
N LEU A 51 7.71 11.24 -5.50
CA LEU A 51 7.24 11.45 -6.85
C LEU A 51 8.16 12.46 -7.53
N GLN A 52 8.32 12.36 -8.84
CA GLN A 52 9.10 13.31 -9.61
C GLN A 52 8.19 14.21 -10.43
N ASN A 53 8.39 15.53 -10.32
CA ASN A 53 7.76 16.47 -11.23
C ASN A 53 8.40 16.30 -12.63
N GLN A 54 7.57 16.04 -13.66
CA GLN A 54 8.09 15.76 -14.99
C GLN A 54 8.76 16.97 -15.65
N GLU A 55 8.35 18.19 -15.30
CA GLU A 55 8.85 19.45 -15.85
C GLU A 55 10.10 19.91 -15.10
N SER A 56 10.00 20.13 -13.78
CA SER A 56 11.11 20.66 -12.97
C SER A 56 12.16 19.60 -12.61
N LYS A 57 11.85 18.31 -12.78
CA LYS A 57 12.64 17.15 -12.33
C LYS A 57 12.87 17.08 -10.81
N GLN A 58 12.25 17.97 -10.04
CA GLN A 58 12.32 17.97 -8.59
C GLN A 58 11.52 16.81 -8.00
N TYR A 59 12.03 16.25 -6.92
CA TYR A 59 11.33 15.25 -6.14
C TYR A 59 10.43 15.90 -5.10
N PHE A 60 9.31 15.25 -4.83
CA PHE A 60 8.38 15.68 -3.80
C PHE A 60 7.62 14.50 -3.20
N HIS A 61 7.03 14.70 -2.03
CA HIS A 61 6.00 13.80 -1.52
C HIS A 61 4.73 14.58 -1.17
N LEU A 62 3.61 13.86 -1.09
CA LEU A 62 2.36 14.44 -0.64
C LEU A 62 2.31 14.45 0.89
N GLY A 63 2.17 15.63 1.49
CA GLY A 63 2.03 15.83 2.94
C GLY A 63 0.66 15.39 3.47
N PRO A 64 0.46 15.25 4.80
CA PRO A 64 -0.83 14.83 5.33
C PRO A 64 -1.86 15.93 5.07
N VAL A 65 -3.03 15.58 4.55
CA VAL A 65 -4.18 16.50 4.57
C VAL A 65 -4.59 16.62 6.02
N GLY A 66 -4.58 17.83 6.57
CA GLY A 66 -5.00 18.07 7.95
C GLY A 66 -6.38 17.44 8.20
N THR A 67 -6.43 16.33 8.92
CA THR A 67 -7.62 15.92 9.62
C THR A 67 -7.70 16.79 10.86
N ALA A 68 -8.88 17.33 11.12
CA ALA A 68 -9.12 18.27 12.21
C ALA A 68 -8.38 17.84 13.49
N ASN A 69 -7.66 18.78 14.10
CA ASN A 69 -7.07 18.59 15.41
C ASN A 69 -8.16 18.09 16.37
N GLN A 70 -7.79 17.33 17.40
CA GLN A 70 -8.69 16.77 18.42
C GLN A 70 -9.53 17.81 19.20
N SER A 71 -9.41 19.11 18.87
CA SER A 71 -10.21 20.23 19.34
C SER A 71 -11.43 20.57 18.46
N GLY A 72 -11.68 19.88 17.34
CA GLY A 72 -12.89 20.07 16.54
C GLY A 72 -12.97 21.38 15.74
N GLU A 73 -11.89 22.16 15.68
CA GLU A 73 -11.84 23.37 14.86
C GLU A 73 -11.59 23.00 13.39
N ARG A 74 -12.62 23.17 12.57
CA ARG A 74 -12.55 23.08 11.11
C ARG A 74 -11.69 24.24 10.60
N LEU A 75 -10.45 23.95 10.19
CA LEU A 75 -9.69 24.88 9.37
C LEU A 75 -10.50 25.19 8.09
N ALA A 76 -10.65 26.49 7.81
CA ALA A 76 -11.41 26.97 6.68
C ALA A 76 -10.91 26.33 5.37
N GLN A 77 -11.84 25.76 4.61
CA GLN A 77 -11.63 24.93 3.41
C GLN A 77 -10.96 25.65 2.23
N SER A 78 -10.57 26.92 2.36
CA SER A 78 -10.09 27.76 1.26
C SER A 78 -8.59 28.04 1.25
N GLN A 79 -7.80 27.52 2.21
CA GLN A 79 -6.35 27.75 2.28
C GLN A 79 -5.50 26.48 2.48
N THR A 80 -6.11 25.29 2.49
CA THR A 80 -5.43 24.02 2.84
C THR A 80 -4.85 23.26 1.63
N GLN A 81 -5.04 23.75 0.40
CA GLN A 81 -4.53 23.07 -0.80
C GLN A 81 -3.03 23.31 -1.06
N GLU A 82 -2.45 24.39 -0.53
CA GLU A 82 -1.09 24.82 -0.91
C GLU A 82 0.05 24.26 -0.04
N ARG A 83 -0.23 23.52 1.04
CA ARG A 83 0.81 22.83 1.85
C ARG A 83 0.80 21.31 1.68
N LEU A 84 0.36 20.82 0.51
CA LEU A 84 0.17 19.40 0.24
C LEU A 84 1.34 18.73 -0.49
N ILE A 85 2.31 19.51 -0.95
CA ILE A 85 3.49 19.04 -1.69
C ILE A 85 4.71 19.55 -0.92
N SER A 86 5.57 18.62 -0.50
CA SER A 86 6.86 18.95 0.10
C SER A 86 7.93 18.58 -0.91
N GLU A 87 8.60 19.59 -1.47
CA GLU A 87 9.80 19.39 -2.29
C GLU A 87 10.90 18.79 -1.43
N VAL A 88 11.67 17.89 -2.02
CA VAL A 88 12.74 17.16 -1.37
C VAL A 88 13.99 17.33 -2.20
N ASP A 89 15.01 17.94 -1.57
CA ASP A 89 16.31 18.16 -2.19
C ASP A 89 17.13 16.86 -2.23
N ASP A 90 17.12 16.10 -1.13
CA ASP A 90 17.85 14.84 -0.97
C ASP A 90 16.95 13.71 -0.46
N GLU A 91 17.06 12.54 -1.08
CA GLU A 91 16.41 11.31 -0.61
C GLU A 91 17.14 10.69 0.59
N ASP A 92 16.39 10.15 1.55
CA ASP A 92 16.94 9.45 2.70
C ASP A 92 17.24 7.97 2.41
N LEU A 93 16.51 7.38 1.46
CA LEU A 93 16.61 5.96 1.13
C LEU A 93 16.26 5.73 -0.34
N THR A 94 17.07 4.90 -1.02
CA THR A 94 16.82 4.47 -2.39
C THR A 94 16.92 2.96 -2.50
N LEU A 95 15.87 2.33 -3.05
CA LEU A 95 15.73 0.87 -3.15
C LEU A 95 15.38 0.46 -4.59
N GLY A 96 16.19 -0.42 -5.18
CA GLY A 96 15.92 -0.96 -6.51
C GLY A 96 14.67 -1.84 -6.52
N MET A 97 13.84 -1.73 -7.57
CA MET A 97 12.60 -2.52 -7.67
C MET A 97 12.88 -4.02 -7.69
N GLN A 98 13.94 -4.46 -8.38
CA GLN A 98 14.36 -5.86 -8.38
C GLN A 98 14.68 -6.40 -6.97
N ALA A 99 15.30 -5.58 -6.11
CA ALA A 99 15.61 -5.99 -4.73
C ALA A 99 14.34 -6.11 -3.88
N SER A 100 13.43 -5.14 -3.99
CA SER A 100 12.11 -5.21 -3.35
C SER A 100 11.31 -6.42 -3.81
N PHE A 101 11.27 -6.66 -5.12
CA PHE A 101 10.57 -7.80 -5.67
C PHE A 101 11.15 -9.11 -5.15
N LYS A 102 12.47 -9.30 -5.22
CA LYS A 102 13.12 -10.53 -4.75
C LYS A 102 12.83 -10.83 -3.27
N LEU A 103 12.72 -9.80 -2.43
CA LEU A 103 12.38 -9.96 -1.02
C LEU A 103 10.91 -10.41 -0.82
N LEU A 104 10.00 -9.94 -1.68
CA LEU A 104 8.55 -10.04 -1.50
C LEU A 104 7.87 -11.06 -2.43
N ASP A 105 8.60 -11.63 -3.38
CA ASP A 105 8.10 -12.55 -4.40
C ASP A 105 7.36 -13.74 -3.76
N GLY A 106 6.11 -13.94 -4.17
CA GLY A 106 5.27 -15.02 -3.66
C GLY A 106 4.64 -14.78 -2.29
N LEU A 107 5.02 -13.73 -1.56
CA LEU A 107 4.49 -13.45 -0.22
C LEU A 107 3.12 -12.76 -0.29
N TRP A 108 2.21 -13.17 0.60
CA TRP A 108 0.98 -12.43 0.84
C TRP A 108 1.24 -11.28 1.78
N LEU A 109 0.97 -10.06 1.31
CA LEU A 109 1.18 -8.83 2.04
C LEU A 109 -0.16 -8.20 2.44
N PRO A 110 -0.22 -7.50 3.58
CA PRO A 110 -1.34 -6.62 3.90
C PRO A 110 -1.59 -5.65 2.74
N ALA A 111 -2.85 -5.41 2.37
CA ALA A 111 -3.19 -4.47 1.30
C ALA A 111 -4.04 -3.32 1.86
N PRO A 112 -3.64 -2.04 1.67
CA PRO A 112 -4.35 -0.88 2.20
C PRO A 112 -5.57 -0.54 1.33
N PHE A 113 -6.57 -1.42 1.29
CA PHE A 113 -7.84 -1.17 0.62
C PHE A 113 -8.83 -0.55 1.59
N PHE A 114 -9.08 0.75 1.46
CA PHE A 114 -9.94 1.48 2.41
C PHE A 114 -11.20 1.98 1.73
N ARG A 115 -12.20 2.28 2.56
CA ARG A 115 -13.42 2.93 2.09
C ARG A 115 -13.06 4.28 1.48
N PHE A 116 -13.51 4.49 0.25
CA PHE A 116 -13.18 5.64 -0.57
C PHE A 116 -14.41 6.51 -0.80
N LEU A 117 -14.24 7.80 -0.48
CA LEU A 117 -15.21 8.85 -0.75
C LEU A 117 -14.61 9.78 -1.82
N PRO A 118 -15.20 9.81 -3.03
CA PRO A 118 -14.73 10.71 -4.08
C PRO A 118 -14.71 12.18 -3.64
N PRO A 119 -13.76 13.00 -4.13
CA PRO A 119 -12.78 12.67 -5.17
C PRO A 119 -11.45 12.06 -4.65
N GLU A 120 -11.08 12.23 -3.38
CA GLU A 120 -9.75 11.81 -2.89
C GLU A 120 -9.71 11.38 -1.41
N ARG A 121 -10.87 11.20 -0.76
CA ARG A 121 -10.91 10.93 0.67
C ARG A 121 -10.93 9.42 0.92
N TYR A 122 -10.05 8.97 1.81
CA TYR A 122 -10.06 7.61 2.34
C TYR A 122 -10.44 7.66 3.82
N ASP A 123 -11.24 6.72 4.28
CA ASP A 123 -11.41 6.49 5.71
C ASP A 123 -10.28 5.61 6.27
N GLU A 124 -10.10 5.63 7.58
CA GLU A 124 -9.18 4.76 8.30
C GLU A 124 -9.76 3.34 8.42
N GLY A 125 -9.66 2.58 7.32
CA GLY A 125 -10.07 1.19 7.24
C GLY A 125 -11.05 0.88 6.10
N PRO A 126 -11.43 -0.40 5.94
CA PRO A 126 -11.14 -1.51 6.84
C PRO A 126 -9.68 -1.99 6.77
N THR A 127 -9.10 -2.45 7.88
CA THR A 127 -7.65 -2.72 7.94
C THR A 127 -7.23 -4.14 7.64
N ASN A 128 -8.09 -5.14 7.80
CA ASN A 128 -7.64 -6.54 7.80
C ASN A 128 -8.26 -7.42 6.71
N TRP A 129 -9.11 -6.86 5.86
CA TRP A 129 -9.89 -7.62 4.89
C TRP A 129 -9.21 -7.89 3.55
N ALA A 130 -8.12 -7.18 3.22
CA ALA A 130 -7.48 -7.29 1.90
C ALA A 130 -6.02 -7.76 2.00
N ARG A 131 -5.59 -8.54 1.01
CA ARG A 131 -4.20 -8.98 0.81
C ARG A 131 -3.79 -8.85 -0.64
N VAL A 132 -2.48 -8.70 -0.88
CA VAL A 132 -1.87 -8.63 -2.20
C VAL A 132 -0.68 -9.58 -2.29
N ARG A 133 -0.47 -10.19 -3.45
CA ARG A 133 0.70 -11.03 -3.76
C ARG A 133 1.12 -10.79 -5.19
N LEU A 134 2.41 -10.58 -5.42
CA LEU A 134 3.01 -10.54 -6.76
C LEU A 134 3.94 -11.73 -6.90
N ILE A 135 3.88 -12.42 -8.04
CA ILE A 135 4.74 -13.58 -8.34
C ILE A 135 5.34 -13.44 -9.73
N GLU A 136 6.61 -13.79 -9.88
CA GLU A 136 7.24 -13.99 -11.20
C GLU A 136 6.75 -15.30 -11.82
N LEU A 137 6.41 -15.27 -13.10
CA LEU A 137 6.05 -16.46 -13.85
C LEU A 137 7.32 -17.19 -14.31
N GLU A 138 7.32 -18.52 -14.24
CA GLU A 138 8.45 -19.34 -14.74
C GLU A 138 8.79 -19.02 -16.20
N GLN A 139 7.77 -18.71 -17.01
CA GLN A 139 7.88 -18.23 -18.37
C GLN A 139 6.78 -17.20 -18.60
N PRO A 140 6.99 -16.22 -19.49
CA PRO A 140 5.94 -15.29 -19.86
C PRO A 140 4.68 -16.03 -20.37
N ASP A 141 3.50 -15.49 -20.07
CA ASP A 141 2.25 -16.04 -20.59
C ASP A 141 2.09 -15.78 -22.10
N VAL A 142 0.95 -16.22 -22.67
CA VAL A 142 0.68 -16.10 -24.11
C VAL A 142 0.64 -14.65 -24.61
N ASP A 143 0.38 -13.69 -23.72
CA ASP A 143 0.36 -12.25 -23.99
C ASP A 143 1.70 -11.57 -23.64
N GLY A 144 2.68 -12.34 -23.17
CA GLY A 144 4.02 -11.89 -22.81
C GLY A 144 4.10 -11.20 -21.46
N ASN A 145 3.10 -11.38 -20.57
CA ASN A 145 3.18 -10.92 -19.20
C ASN A 145 4.17 -11.78 -18.42
N THR A 146 4.91 -11.15 -17.50
CA THR A 146 6.00 -11.79 -16.77
C THR A 146 5.65 -12.09 -15.31
N HIS A 147 4.61 -11.45 -14.79
CA HIS A 147 4.21 -11.56 -13.39
C HIS A 147 2.70 -11.72 -13.24
N ARG A 148 2.28 -12.28 -12.10
CA ARG A 148 0.89 -12.36 -11.66
C ARG A 148 0.70 -11.57 -10.37
N LEU A 149 -0.16 -10.56 -10.42
CA LEU A 149 -0.63 -9.82 -9.25
C LEU A 149 -1.99 -10.40 -8.81
N THR A 150 -2.06 -10.94 -7.61
CA THR A 150 -3.31 -11.42 -7.02
C THR A 150 -3.70 -10.54 -5.84
N LEU A 151 -4.93 -10.04 -5.86
CA LEU A 151 -5.60 -9.46 -4.69
C LEU A 151 -6.55 -10.51 -4.08
N ALA A 152 -6.65 -10.52 -2.77
CA ALA A 152 -7.59 -11.37 -2.04
C ALA A 152 -8.39 -10.53 -1.04
N PHE A 153 -9.72 -10.68 -1.07
CA PHE A 153 -10.65 -9.94 -0.22
C PHE A 153 -11.47 -10.91 0.63
N ASP A 154 -11.37 -10.79 1.95
CA ASP A 154 -12.32 -11.40 2.89
C ASP A 154 -13.61 -10.59 2.86
N THR A 155 -14.64 -11.19 2.26
CA THR A 155 -15.93 -10.54 2.01
C THR A 155 -16.93 -10.72 3.16
N ARG A 156 -16.49 -11.29 4.29
CA ARG A 156 -17.33 -11.40 5.48
C ARG A 156 -17.62 -10.03 6.07
N SER A 157 -18.90 -9.76 6.27
CA SER A 157 -19.33 -8.50 6.88
C SER A 157 -19.10 -8.50 8.39
N MET A 158 -18.61 -7.37 8.91
CA MET A 158 -18.48 -7.14 10.34
C MET A 158 -19.72 -6.42 10.89
N ALA A 159 -20.11 -6.73 12.13
CA ALA A 159 -21.08 -5.93 12.86
C ALA A 159 -20.48 -4.55 13.20
N SER A 160 -21.23 -3.48 12.95
CA SER A 160 -20.85 -2.13 13.38
C SER A 160 -21.24 -1.93 14.84
N ALA A 161 -20.28 -1.67 15.72
CA ALA A 161 -20.53 -1.32 17.12
C ALA A 161 -19.55 -0.26 17.61
N ALA A 162 -20.02 0.63 18.50
CA ALA A 162 -19.21 1.71 19.03
C ALA A 162 -17.95 1.16 19.75
N GLY A 163 -16.78 1.68 19.37
CA GLY A 163 -15.49 1.28 19.94
C GLY A 163 -14.86 0.02 19.32
N MET A 164 -15.52 -0.63 18.34
CA MET A 164 -14.88 -1.70 17.58
C MET A 164 -13.94 -1.14 16.50
N GLN A 165 -12.82 -1.84 16.27
CA GLN A 165 -11.90 -1.52 15.20
C GLN A 165 -12.52 -1.86 13.84
N TYR A 166 -12.34 -0.97 12.86
CA TYR A 166 -12.83 -1.17 11.50
C TYR A 166 -11.92 -2.16 10.74
N LEU A 167 -12.13 -3.46 10.94
CA LEU A 167 -11.26 -4.52 10.40
C LEU A 167 -11.73 -5.06 9.05
N ALA A 168 -13.03 -5.12 8.82
CA ALA A 168 -13.67 -5.59 7.58
C ALA A 168 -14.88 -4.70 7.22
N PRO A 169 -15.35 -4.73 5.96
CA PRO A 169 -16.54 -4.00 5.56
C PRO A 169 -17.72 -4.27 6.48
N THR A 170 -18.46 -3.23 6.84
CA THR A 170 -19.63 -3.34 7.73
C THR A 170 -20.92 -3.52 6.94
N ARG A 171 -21.99 -3.91 7.63
CA ARG A 171 -23.35 -3.90 7.04
C ARG A 171 -23.77 -2.51 6.55
N ASP A 172 -23.34 -1.45 7.24
CA ASP A 172 -23.64 -0.08 6.83
C ASP A 172 -22.95 0.25 5.51
N ASP A 173 -21.70 -0.19 5.33
CA ASP A 173 -20.98 0.01 4.07
C ASP A 173 -21.66 -0.70 2.90
N ILE A 174 -22.11 -1.93 3.12
CA ILE A 174 -22.84 -2.74 2.13
C ILE A 174 -24.16 -2.07 1.76
N ASN A 175 -24.95 -1.68 2.76
CA ASN A 175 -26.25 -1.02 2.54
C ASN A 175 -26.11 0.32 1.83
N ALA A 176 -25.02 1.05 2.11
CA ALA A 176 -24.71 2.33 1.45
C ALA A 176 -24.10 2.18 0.05
N GLY A 177 -23.77 0.96 -0.40
CA GLY A 177 -23.06 0.75 -1.66
C GLY A 177 -21.66 1.38 -1.65
N SER A 178 -20.98 1.36 -0.50
CA SER A 178 -19.68 2.00 -0.32
C SER A 178 -18.62 1.41 -1.27
N SER A 179 -17.78 2.28 -1.82
CA SER A 179 -16.65 1.89 -2.65
C SER A 179 -15.38 1.76 -1.82
N PHE A 180 -14.49 0.85 -2.22
CA PHE A 180 -13.19 0.66 -1.59
C PHE A 180 -12.09 0.73 -2.65
N ARG A 181 -10.95 1.32 -2.31
CA ARG A 181 -9.82 1.51 -3.24
C ARG A 181 -8.48 1.29 -2.54
N LEU A 182 -7.50 0.83 -3.32
CA LEU A 182 -6.12 0.71 -2.86
C LEU A 182 -5.51 2.10 -2.61
N ALA A 183 -4.96 2.31 -1.42
CA ALA A 183 -4.24 3.51 -1.04
C ALA A 183 -2.73 3.34 -1.27
N CYS A 184 -2.25 3.78 -2.43
CA CYS A 184 -0.85 3.63 -2.85
C CYS A 184 0.08 4.71 -2.29
N HIS A 185 -0.45 5.87 -1.89
CA HIS A 185 0.38 6.97 -1.40
C HIS A 185 0.54 6.93 0.12
N ALA A 186 1.75 7.20 0.62
CA ALA A 186 2.03 7.24 2.06
C ALA A 186 1.09 8.19 2.82
N ARG A 187 0.64 9.30 2.20
CA ARG A 187 -0.40 10.19 2.74
C ARG A 187 -1.71 9.48 3.10
N GLN A 188 -2.10 8.50 2.29
CA GLN A 188 -3.36 7.77 2.41
C GLN A 188 -3.21 6.53 3.29
N SER A 189 -2.02 5.91 3.31
CA SER A 189 -1.74 4.67 4.03
C SER A 189 -0.94 4.83 5.33
N ARG A 190 -0.52 6.05 5.70
CA ARG A 190 0.28 6.33 6.91
C ARG A 190 -0.30 5.66 8.17
N TRP A 191 -1.56 5.93 8.47
CA TRP A 191 -2.23 5.39 9.66
C TRP A 191 -2.26 3.85 9.67
N PHE A 192 -2.35 3.24 8.49
CA PHE A 192 -2.31 1.80 8.33
C PHE A 192 -0.90 1.23 8.53
N LEU A 193 0.11 1.91 8.00
CA LEU A 193 1.52 1.56 8.23
C LEU A 193 1.87 1.68 9.71
N ASP A 194 1.32 2.65 10.44
CA ASP A 194 1.54 2.83 11.88
C ASP A 194 0.86 1.74 12.75
N GLN A 195 0.04 0.86 12.17
CA GLN A 195 -0.58 -0.25 12.91
C GLN A 195 0.49 -1.26 13.34
N LYS A 196 0.53 -1.58 14.65
CA LYS A 196 1.52 -2.51 15.21
C LYS A 196 1.59 -3.84 14.45
N TRP A 197 0.45 -4.42 14.09
CA TRP A 197 0.44 -5.70 13.38
C TRP A 197 1.02 -5.61 11.96
N VAL A 198 0.89 -4.47 11.29
CA VAL A 198 1.51 -4.22 9.96
C VAL A 198 3.02 -4.06 10.12
N GLN A 199 3.46 -3.29 11.12
CA GLN A 199 4.87 -3.11 11.44
C GLN A 199 5.56 -4.44 11.79
N ASP A 200 4.94 -5.23 12.68
CA ASP A 200 5.44 -6.53 13.09
C ASP A 200 5.52 -7.48 11.87
N TRP A 201 4.49 -7.49 11.02
CA TRP A 201 4.45 -8.33 9.80
C TRP A 201 5.58 -7.99 8.82
N LEU A 202 5.77 -6.70 8.51
CA LEU A 202 6.80 -6.27 7.57
C LEU A 202 8.21 -6.45 8.15
N THR A 203 8.37 -6.28 9.46
CA THR A 203 9.62 -6.57 10.18
C THR A 203 9.96 -8.06 10.09
N GLU A 204 9.00 -8.94 10.31
CA GLU A 204 9.20 -10.40 10.25
C GLU A 204 9.62 -10.84 8.85
N ILE A 205 8.93 -10.37 7.80
CA ILE A 205 9.30 -10.63 6.40
C ILE A 205 10.74 -10.19 6.13
N TYR A 206 11.11 -8.98 6.57
CA TYR A 206 12.45 -8.46 6.33
C TYR A 206 13.53 -9.28 7.03
N ARG A 207 13.30 -9.67 8.29
CA ARG A 207 14.23 -10.51 9.05
C ARG A 207 14.38 -11.89 8.43
N GLU A 208 13.27 -12.55 8.08
CA GLU A 208 13.30 -13.89 7.49
C GLU A 208 14.00 -13.88 6.13
N GLY A 209 13.71 -12.89 5.29
CA GLY A 209 14.38 -12.70 3.99
C GLY A 209 15.89 -12.42 4.10
N ASN A 210 16.33 -11.90 5.25
CA ASN A 210 17.73 -11.54 5.52
C ASN A 210 18.39 -12.42 6.59
N LYS A 211 17.80 -13.56 7.00
CA LYS A 211 18.28 -14.39 8.12
C LYS A 211 19.73 -14.90 8.03
N HIS A 212 20.31 -14.87 6.83
CA HIS A 212 21.68 -15.30 6.56
C HIS A 212 22.72 -14.20 6.85
N ARG A 213 22.27 -12.97 7.10
CA ARG A 213 23.10 -11.80 7.40
C ARG A 213 23.25 -11.62 8.92
N PRO A 214 24.28 -10.90 9.39
CA PRO A 214 24.39 -10.49 10.78
C PRO A 214 23.11 -9.77 11.25
N SER A 215 22.62 -10.11 12.44
CA SER A 215 21.39 -9.50 12.97
C SER A 215 21.54 -8.00 13.24
N GLU A 216 22.74 -7.55 13.61
CA GLU A 216 23.06 -6.14 13.84
C GLU A 216 22.83 -5.30 12.57
N ASP A 217 23.36 -5.74 11.42
CA ASP A 217 23.14 -5.08 10.13
C ASP A 217 21.63 -4.99 9.79
N VAL A 218 20.90 -6.08 10.01
CA VAL A 218 19.45 -6.13 9.73
C VAL A 218 18.68 -5.20 10.67
N ASP A 219 19.09 -5.11 11.94
CA ASP A 219 18.48 -4.22 12.93
C ASP A 219 18.70 -2.74 12.58
N GLU A 220 19.91 -2.38 12.13
CA GLU A 220 20.21 -1.03 11.63
C GLU A 220 19.33 -0.67 10.42
N GLU A 221 19.17 -1.59 9.47
CA GLU A 221 18.31 -1.41 8.29
C GLU A 221 16.81 -1.30 8.63
N LEU A 222 16.36 -1.95 9.70
CA LEU A 222 15.01 -1.79 10.22
C LEU A 222 14.80 -0.39 10.82
N VAL A 223 15.80 0.17 11.52
CA VAL A 223 15.79 1.57 11.99
C VAL A 223 15.76 2.55 10.81
N GLU A 224 16.41 2.19 9.70
CA GLU A 224 16.35 2.90 8.41
C GLU A 224 15.00 2.76 7.67
N GLN A 225 14.04 1.99 8.20
CA GLN A 225 12.73 1.75 7.59
C GLN A 225 12.81 1.05 6.22
N ARG A 226 13.87 0.28 5.95
CA ARG A 226 14.03 -0.43 4.66
C ARG A 226 12.91 -1.43 4.37
N HIS A 227 12.44 -2.12 5.39
CA HIS A 227 11.30 -3.03 5.31
C HIS A 227 10.02 -2.33 4.80
N ILE A 228 9.71 -1.13 5.32
CA ILE A 228 8.61 -0.31 4.82
C ILE A 228 8.89 0.18 3.39
N GLY A 229 10.14 0.54 3.10
CA GLY A 229 10.55 1.01 1.77
C GLY A 229 10.32 -0.05 0.70
N HIS A 230 10.72 -1.30 0.97
CA HIS A 230 10.47 -2.40 0.03
C HIS A 230 8.98 -2.65 -0.20
N TYR A 231 8.18 -2.63 0.86
CA TYR A 231 6.73 -2.77 0.78
C TYR A 231 6.08 -1.64 -0.03
N LEU A 232 6.45 -0.39 0.22
CA LEU A 232 5.94 0.75 -0.53
C LEU A 232 6.39 0.70 -2.00
N ASN A 233 7.63 0.27 -2.28
CA ASN A 233 8.12 0.17 -3.66
C ASN A 233 7.25 -0.75 -4.53
N LEU A 234 6.65 -1.78 -3.93
CA LEU A 234 5.72 -2.69 -4.60
C LEU A 234 4.33 -2.06 -4.81
N LEU A 235 3.86 -1.22 -3.88
CA LEU A 235 2.51 -0.67 -3.89
C LEU A 235 2.33 0.63 -4.66
N SER A 236 3.42 1.35 -4.95
CA SER A 236 3.38 2.73 -5.46
C SER A 236 4.04 2.95 -6.80
#